data_AF-A0A382SD52-F1
#
_entry.id   AF-A0A382SD52-F1
#
_cell.length_a   1.000
_cell.length_b   1.000
_cell.length_c   1.000
_cell.angle_alpha   90.00
_cell.angle_beta   90.00
_cell.angle_gamma   90.00
#
_symmetry.space_group_name_H-M   'P 1'
#
loop_
_entity.id
_entity.type
_entity.pdbx_description
1 polymer ?
#
loop_
_entity_poly.entity_id
_entity_poly.type
_entity_poly.pdbx_seq_one_letter_code
_entity_poly.pdbx_strand_id
1 'polypeptide(L)'
;LKLLLLLLLFPLMIYPAFAVEYDQIVSTSDETLDVGIYTIPEVPNTTEPTKLKISFLKPGTDRIQEHIDYRVTVTNDGDYIFGPIRLTHTSPGHVTIPVQFSENGLHMI
;
A
#
# COMPACT_ATOMS: atom_id res chain seq x y z
N LEU A 1 23.83 -23.75 -38.33
CA LEU A 1 24.20 -23.39 -36.95
C LEU A 1 24.07 -21.89 -36.63
N LYS A 2 24.32 -20.98 -37.58
CA LYS A 2 24.21 -19.52 -37.36
C LYS A 2 22.78 -18.95 -37.24
N LEU A 3 21.76 -19.64 -37.78
CA LEU A 3 20.36 -19.18 -37.67
C LEU A 3 19.63 -19.69 -36.41
N LEU A 4 20.14 -20.75 -35.77
CA LEU A 4 19.55 -21.31 -34.54
C LEU A 4 19.86 -20.45 -33.31
N LEU A 5 20.97 -19.71 -33.34
CA LEU A 5 21.44 -18.91 -32.21
C LEU A 5 20.61 -17.63 -32.00
N LEU A 6 19.85 -17.19 -33.02
CA LEU A 6 18.99 -16.01 -32.92
C LEU A 6 17.69 -16.29 -32.15
N LEU A 7 17.30 -17.57 -32.01
CA LEU A 7 16.06 -17.98 -31.32
C LEU A 7 16.25 -18.08 -29.79
N LEU A 8 17.49 -18.06 -29.28
CA LEU A 8 17.80 -18.31 -27.86
C LEU A 8 17.90 -17.03 -27.01
N LEU A 9 17.72 -15.84 -27.61
CA LEU A 9 17.80 -14.55 -26.92
C LEU A 9 16.45 -14.04 -26.37
N PHE A 10 15.39 -14.84 -26.48
CA PHE A 10 14.07 -14.52 -25.96
C PHE A 10 13.61 -15.51 -24.86
N PRO A 11 14.35 -15.77 -23.77
CA PRO A 11 13.64 -15.96 -22.51
C PRO A 11 13.02 -14.59 -22.19
N LEU A 12 11.82 -14.39 -22.71
CA LEU A 12 10.90 -13.35 -22.33
C LEU A 12 10.85 -13.38 -20.81
N MET A 13 11.54 -12.43 -20.18
CA MET A 13 11.47 -12.17 -18.75
C MET A 13 10.08 -11.61 -18.48
N ILE A 14 9.08 -12.48 -18.50
CA ILE A 14 7.73 -12.17 -18.05
C ILE A 14 7.80 -12.17 -16.53
N TYR A 15 8.35 -11.10 -15.95
CA TYR A 15 8.08 -10.83 -14.55
C TYR A 15 6.60 -10.48 -14.46
N PRO A 16 5.79 -11.17 -13.64
CA PRO A 16 4.47 -10.66 -13.33
C PRO A 16 4.65 -9.31 -12.63
N ALA A 17 4.42 -8.23 -13.37
CA ALA A 17 4.22 -6.91 -12.78
C ALA A 17 2.78 -6.87 -12.26
N PHE A 18 2.58 -7.36 -11.04
CA PHE A 18 1.39 -6.97 -10.28
C PHE A 18 1.59 -5.51 -9.89
N ALA A 19 1.29 -4.59 -10.81
CA ALA A 19 1.26 -3.16 -10.52
C ALA A 19 -0.03 -2.91 -9.71
N VAL A 20 0.12 -2.68 -8.42
CA VAL A 20 -0.94 -2.10 -7.60
C VAL A 20 -0.95 -0.61 -7.92
N GLU A 21 -2.10 -0.10 -8.37
CA GLU A 21 -2.32 1.32 -8.51
C GLU A 21 -2.74 1.87 -7.13
N TYR A 22 -1.92 2.77 -6.59
CA TYR A 22 -2.17 3.39 -5.30
C TYR A 22 -2.88 4.72 -5.51
N ASP A 23 -3.91 5.00 -4.70
CA ASP A 23 -4.57 6.30 -4.66
C ASP A 23 -3.59 7.40 -4.22
N GLN A 24 -2.66 7.04 -3.34
CA GLN A 24 -1.61 7.92 -2.83
C GLN A 24 -0.33 7.13 -2.53
N ILE A 25 0.82 7.75 -2.83
CA ILE A 25 2.12 7.30 -2.35
C ILE A 25 2.75 8.48 -1.58
N VAL A 26 3.19 8.24 -0.35
CA VAL A 26 3.84 9.25 0.49
C VAL A 26 5.16 8.73 1.00
N SER A 27 6.23 9.51 0.85
CA SER A 27 7.50 9.22 1.48
C SER A 27 7.46 9.53 2.97
N THR A 28 8.07 8.66 3.77
CA THR A 28 8.28 8.91 5.20
C THR A 28 9.16 10.16 5.41
N SER A 29 9.10 10.75 6.61
CA SER A 29 9.87 11.96 6.96
C SER A 29 11.37 11.84 6.70
N ASP A 30 11.90 10.62 6.83
CA ASP A 30 13.31 10.32 6.69
C ASP A 30 13.63 9.74 5.29
N GLU A 31 12.62 9.70 4.40
CA GLU A 31 12.70 9.23 3.01
C GLU A 31 13.22 7.78 2.84
N THR A 32 13.17 6.97 3.91
CA THR A 32 13.67 5.60 3.93
C THR A 32 12.64 4.55 3.50
N LEU A 33 11.37 4.93 3.49
CA LEU A 33 10.24 4.15 3.02
C LEU A 33 9.25 5.05 2.27
N ASP A 34 8.60 4.47 1.28
CA ASP A 34 7.37 5.01 0.71
C ASP A 34 6.17 4.20 1.23
N VAL A 35 5.04 4.86 1.41
CA VAL A 35 3.79 4.25 1.89
C VAL A 35 2.73 4.42 0.80
N GLY A 36 2.39 3.30 0.15
CA GLY A 36 1.31 3.23 -0.82
C GLY A 36 -0.02 2.97 -0.12
N ILE A 37 -1.02 3.78 -0.43
CA ILE A 37 -2.34 3.73 0.19
C ILE A 37 -3.40 3.64 -0.91
N TYR A 38 -4.37 2.75 -0.74
CA TYR A 38 -5.59 2.73 -1.54
C TYR A 38 -6.76 2.17 -0.75
N THR A 39 -7.98 2.33 -1.26
CA THR A 39 -9.19 1.88 -0.57
C THR A 39 -10.04 0.91 -1.38
N ILE A 40 -10.80 0.06 -0.68
CA ILE A 40 -11.84 -0.77 -1.28
C ILE A 40 -13.13 -0.61 -0.45
N PRO A 41 -14.23 -0.08 -1.02
CA PRO A 41 -14.33 0.45 -2.40
C PRO A 41 -13.39 1.64 -2.64
N GLU A 42 -13.04 1.87 -3.91
CA GLU A 42 -12.13 2.95 -4.35
C GLU A 42 -12.62 4.34 -3.89
N VAL A 43 -13.94 4.52 -3.84
CA VAL A 43 -14.57 5.67 -3.19
C VAL A 43 -15.14 5.20 -1.86
N PRO A 44 -14.51 5.55 -0.72
CA PRO A 44 -15.03 5.22 0.60
C PRO A 44 -16.45 5.72 0.81
N ASN A 45 -17.22 5.00 1.62
CA ASN A 45 -18.59 5.37 1.95
C ASN A 45 -18.90 5.15 3.44
N THR A 46 -20.03 5.69 3.88
CA THR A 46 -20.47 5.62 5.28
C THR A 46 -21.40 4.44 5.58
N THR A 47 -21.77 3.65 4.57
CA THR A 47 -22.75 2.57 4.71
C THR A 47 -22.12 1.23 5.07
N GLU A 48 -20.87 1.00 4.66
CA GLU A 48 -20.12 -0.23 4.95
C GLU A 48 -18.65 0.08 5.29
N PRO A 49 -17.96 -0.84 5.99
CA PRO A 49 -16.55 -0.65 6.28
C PRO A 49 -15.72 -0.60 5.01
N THR A 50 -14.94 0.46 4.86
CA THR A 50 -13.94 0.59 3.82
C THR A 50 -12.68 -0.15 4.22
N LYS A 51 -12.10 -0.93 3.31
CA LYS A 51 -10.80 -1.58 3.51
C LYS A 51 -9.71 -0.60 3.11
N LEU A 52 -9.04 -0.03 4.10
CA LEU A 52 -7.83 0.74 3.90
C LEU A 52 -6.66 -0.22 3.68
N LYS A 53 -6.06 -0.15 2.50
CA LYS A 53 -4.93 -0.96 2.07
C LYS A 53 -3.67 -0.13 2.16
N ILE A 54 -2.69 -0.62 2.91
CA ILE A 54 -1.41 0.08 3.11
C ILE A 54 -0.29 -0.88 2.72
N SER A 55 0.60 -0.43 1.85
CA SER A 55 1.82 -1.13 1.44
C SER A 55 3.03 -0.30 1.81
N PHE A 56 4.02 -0.93 2.43
CA PHE A 56 5.33 -0.34 2.66
C PHE A 56 6.22 -0.65 1.46
N LEU A 57 6.83 0.36 0.88
CA LEU A 57 7.56 0.31 -0.37
C LEU A 57 8.99 0.79 -0.16
N LYS A 58 9.91 0.29 -0.98
CA LYS A 58 11.26 0.83 -1.06
C LYS A 58 11.21 2.20 -1.75
N PRO A 59 11.95 3.21 -1.25
CA PRO A 59 11.90 4.58 -1.76
C PRO A 59 12.07 4.67 -3.28
N GLY A 60 11.17 5.40 -3.94
CA GLY A 60 11.17 5.66 -5.38
C GLY A 60 10.83 4.44 -6.24
N THR A 61 10.22 3.40 -5.67
CA THR A 61 9.86 2.17 -6.39
C THR A 61 8.54 1.57 -5.93
N ASP A 62 7.92 0.74 -6.76
CA ASP A 62 6.73 -0.06 -6.37
C ASP A 62 7.10 -1.38 -5.67
N ARG A 63 8.35 -1.55 -5.24
CA ARG A 63 8.81 -2.80 -4.60
C ARG A 63 8.44 -2.78 -3.13
N ILE A 64 7.69 -3.79 -2.71
CA ILE A 64 7.34 -3.99 -1.30
C ILE A 64 8.59 -4.13 -0.42
N GLN A 65 8.58 -3.41 0.69
CA GLN A 65 9.50 -3.59 1.80
C GLN A 65 8.84 -4.49 2.86
N GLU A 66 9.36 -5.70 2.97
CA GLU A 66 8.93 -6.69 3.96
C GLU A 66 9.45 -6.34 5.36
N HIS A 67 8.85 -6.97 6.37
CA HIS A 67 9.25 -6.90 7.77
C HIS A 67 9.25 -5.48 8.37
N ILE A 68 8.08 -4.84 8.36
CA ILE A 68 7.90 -3.49 8.89
C ILE A 68 7.14 -3.52 10.21
N ASP A 69 7.70 -2.83 11.20
CA ASP A 69 6.99 -2.46 12.42
C ASP A 69 6.22 -1.15 12.19
N TYR A 70 4.94 -1.13 12.55
CA TYR A 70 4.07 0.02 12.28
C TYR A 70 3.06 0.26 13.39
N ARG A 71 2.58 1.50 13.44
CA ARG A 71 1.37 1.93 14.14
C ARG A 71 0.53 2.69 13.13
N VAL A 72 -0.79 2.58 13.25
CA VAL A 72 -1.73 3.29 12.40
C VAL A 72 -2.79 3.95 13.27
N THR A 73 -3.18 5.14 12.86
CA THR A 73 -4.23 5.95 13.46
C THR A 73 -4.98 6.61 12.33
N VAL A 74 -6.29 6.50 12.29
CA VAL A 74 -7.10 7.25 11.32
C VAL A 74 -7.85 8.32 12.08
N THR A 75 -7.78 9.55 11.59
CA THR A 75 -8.40 10.71 12.22
C THR A 75 -9.21 11.54 11.22
N ASN A 76 -10.24 12.23 11.72
CA ASN A 76 -10.94 13.30 11.02
C ASN A 76 -10.93 14.53 11.92
N ASP A 77 -10.41 15.66 11.43
CA ASP A 77 -10.26 16.91 12.19
C ASP A 77 -9.64 16.75 13.59
N GLY A 78 -8.75 15.75 13.75
CA GLY A 78 -8.07 15.42 15.01
C GLY A 78 -8.80 14.41 15.90
N ASP A 79 -10.03 14.04 15.59
CA ASP A 79 -10.80 13.00 16.28
C ASP A 79 -10.43 11.61 15.77
N TYR A 80 -10.26 10.65 16.69
CA TYR A 80 -9.88 9.28 16.37
C TYR A 80 -11.05 8.49 15.78
N ILE A 81 -10.88 8.00 14.55
CA ILE A 81 -11.83 7.11 13.88
C ILE A 81 -11.38 5.66 13.96
N PHE A 82 -10.06 5.43 13.90
CA PHE A 82 -9.48 4.11 14.10
C PHE A 82 -8.13 4.22 14.82
N GLY A 83 -7.84 3.25 15.69
CA GLY A 83 -6.57 3.22 16.43
C GLY A 83 -6.50 4.28 17.55
N PRO A 84 -5.29 4.65 18.00
CA PRO A 84 -4.00 4.11 17.60
C PRO A 84 -3.86 2.64 17.98
N ILE A 85 -3.40 1.80 17.06
CA ILE A 85 -3.05 0.42 17.40
C ILE A 85 -1.73 0.36 18.19
N ARG A 86 -1.50 -0.78 18.87
CA ARG A 86 -0.18 -1.10 19.43
C ARG A 86 0.82 -1.31 18.29
N LEU A 87 2.10 -1.07 18.57
CA LEU A 87 3.18 -1.41 17.65
C LEU A 87 3.03 -2.86 17.20
N THR A 88 2.90 -3.05 15.88
CA THR A 88 2.59 -4.34 15.25
C THR A 88 3.58 -4.56 14.11
N HIS A 89 3.87 -5.83 13.80
CA HIS A 89 4.78 -6.21 12.71
C HIS A 89 3.99 -6.76 11.51
N THR A 90 4.37 -6.39 10.29
CA THR A 90 3.94 -7.06 9.07
C THR A 90 5.14 -7.71 8.38
N SER A 91 5.12 -9.05 8.24
CA SER A 91 6.13 -9.76 7.46
C SER A 91 5.98 -9.50 5.95
N PRO A 92 4.77 -9.58 5.37
CA PRO A 92 4.59 -9.37 3.92
C PRO A 92 4.75 -7.91 3.45
N GLY A 93 4.94 -6.94 4.34
CA GLY A 93 5.12 -5.53 3.96
C GLY A 93 3.85 -4.80 3.52
N HIS A 94 2.67 -5.39 3.69
CA HIS A 94 1.39 -4.75 3.42
C HIS A 94 0.33 -5.20 4.44
N VAL A 95 -0.69 -4.37 4.64
CA VAL A 95 -1.75 -4.59 5.64
C VAL A 95 -3.11 -4.11 5.12
N THR A 96 -4.17 -4.65 5.70
CA THR A 96 -5.55 -4.23 5.42
C THR A 96 -6.24 -3.88 6.72
N ILE A 97 -6.75 -2.66 6.82
CA ILE A 97 -7.42 -2.14 8.01
C ILE A 97 -8.88 -1.85 7.64
N PRO A 98 -9.86 -2.50 8.26
CA PRO A 98 -11.26 -2.12 8.08
C PRO A 98 -11.54 -0.84 8.87
N VAL A 99 -11.97 0.21 8.17
CA VAL A 99 -12.34 1.51 8.76
C VAL A 99 -13.81 1.78 8.43
N GLN A 100 -14.63 2.01 9.44
CA GLN A 100 -16.00 2.47 9.26
C GLN A 100 -16.00 4.00 9.36
N PHE A 101 -16.28 4.67 8.25
CA PHE A 101 -16.47 6.11 8.23
C PHE A 101 -17.91 6.43 8.66
N SER A 102 -18.07 7.38 9.58
CA SER A 102 -19.39 7.84 10.05
C SER A 102 -19.92 9.04 9.25
N GLU A 103 -19.03 9.75 8.57
CA GLU A 103 -19.35 10.96 7.81
C GLU A 103 -18.43 11.11 6.59
N ASN A 104 -18.89 11.93 5.65
CA ASN A 104 -18.07 12.30 4.50
C ASN A 104 -17.08 13.40 4.91
N GLY A 105 -15.86 13.34 4.40
CA GLY A 105 -14.85 14.35 4.71
C GLY A 105 -13.44 13.91 4.36
N LEU A 106 -12.47 14.78 4.63
CA LEU A 106 -11.05 14.46 4.51
C LEU A 106 -10.59 13.74 5.79
N HIS A 107 -9.90 12.63 5.61
CA HIS A 107 -9.43 11.79 6.71
C HIS A 107 -7.92 11.64 6.61
N MET A 108 -7.22 11.77 7.73
CA MET A 108 -5.76 11.61 7.82
C MET A 108 -5.44 10.23 8.40
N ILE A 109 -4.36 9.61 7.89
CA ILE A 109 -3.89 8.27 8.24
C ILE A 109 -2.43 8.37 8.72
#